data_AF-A0A2G9S3Z5-F1
#
_entry.id   AF-A0A2G9S3Z5-F1
#
_cell.length_a   1.000
_cell.length_b   1.000
_cell.length_c   1.000
_cell.angle_alpha   90.00
_cell.angle_beta   90.00
_cell.angle_gamma   90.00
#
_symmetry.space_group_name_H-M   'P 1'
#
loop_
_entity.id
_entity.type
_entity.pdbx_description
1 polymer ?
#
loop_
_entity_poly.entity_id
_entity_poly.type
_entity_poly.pdbx_seq_one_letter_code
_entity_poly.pdbx_strand_id
1 'polypeptide(L)'
;MEMGFQRKNIEFALKSLSGASGTASSSPGVEALVGWLLDHPDVQVTELSDFETASEESDEEVVEEVEEIETVYPDSGGAVVTESQTYKKRADFLSNDDYAVYVRENIQVGMMVRCCRTYEEVCEGDVGKVIKLDRDGLHDLNVQCDWQQKGGTYWVRYINVELLG
;
A
#
# COMPACT_ATOMS: atom_id res chain seq x y z
N MET A 1 -27.51 16.97 0.19
CA MET A 1 -27.10 17.22 -1.20
C MET A 1 -26.13 18.38 -1.17
N GLU A 2 -24.84 18.05 -1.06
CA GLU A 2 -23.77 19.03 -0.95
C GLU A 2 -23.33 19.36 -2.37
N MET A 3 -23.62 20.57 -2.85
CA MET A 3 -23.22 21.03 -4.17
C MET A 3 -22.00 21.92 -4.01
N GLY A 4 -20.82 21.35 -4.27
CA GLY A 4 -19.55 22.09 -4.23
C GLY A 4 -18.34 21.17 -4.13
N PHE A 5 -17.17 21.70 -4.46
CA PHE A 5 -15.90 20.99 -4.28
C PHE A 5 -15.50 21.00 -2.79
N GLN A 6 -14.97 19.89 -2.30
CA GLN A 6 -14.48 19.82 -0.92
C GLN A 6 -13.34 20.84 -0.70
N ARG A 7 -13.34 21.53 0.44
CA ARG A 7 -12.33 22.56 0.76
C ARG A 7 -10.90 22.02 0.66
N LYS A 8 -10.69 20.78 1.08
CA LYS A 8 -9.39 20.11 1.02
C LYS A 8 -8.87 19.96 -0.41
N ASN A 9 -9.77 19.64 -1.34
CA ASN A 9 -9.43 19.55 -2.76
C ASN A 9 -9.07 20.93 -3.30
N ILE A 10 -9.80 21.98 -2.88
CA ILE A 10 -9.52 23.37 -3.26
C ILE A 10 -8.12 23.80 -2.79
N GLU A 11 -7.77 23.50 -1.54
CA GLU A 11 -6.45 23.82 -0.98
C GLU A 11 -5.32 23.08 -1.70
N PHE A 12 -5.52 21.81 -2.02
CA PHE A 12 -4.54 21.02 -2.77
C PHE A 12 -4.34 21.59 -4.18
N ALA A 13 -5.43 21.92 -4.87
CA ALA A 13 -5.39 22.52 -6.19
C ALA A 13 -4.62 23.85 -6.19
N LEU A 14 -4.87 24.72 -5.20
CA LEU A 14 -4.12 25.97 -5.03
C LEU A 14 -2.62 25.69 -4.82
N LYS A 15 -2.28 24.69 -4.00
CA LYS A 15 -0.89 24.28 -3.74
C LYS A 15 -0.21 23.81 -5.03
N SER A 16 -0.83 22.91 -5.79
CA SER A 16 -0.31 22.37 -7.05
C SER A 16 -0.10 23.45 -8.10
N LEU A 17 -1.06 24.36 -8.25
CA LEU A 17 -0.99 25.45 -9.22
C LEU A 17 0.01 26.54 -8.79
N SER A 18 0.20 26.77 -7.48
CA SER A 18 1.19 27.74 -6.97
C SER A 18 2.65 27.25 -7.08
N GLY A 19 2.88 25.93 -7.08
CA GLY A 19 4.22 25.33 -7.12
C GLY A 19 4.91 25.39 -8.47
N ALA A 20 4.17 25.63 -9.56
CA ALA A 20 4.72 25.68 -10.92
C ALA A 20 5.36 27.04 -11.30
N SER A 21 5.19 28.09 -10.50
CA SER A 21 5.68 29.44 -10.83
C SER A 21 6.49 30.02 -9.67
N GLY A 22 7.83 29.93 -9.77
CA GLY A 22 8.80 30.42 -8.78
C GLY A 22 8.91 31.94 -8.66
N THR A 23 7.80 32.67 -8.67
CA THR A 23 7.76 34.11 -8.38
C THR A 23 6.56 34.42 -7.48
N ALA A 24 6.85 35.01 -6.32
CA ALA A 24 5.90 35.29 -5.26
C ALA A 24 4.65 36.07 -5.72
N SER A 25 3.51 35.71 -5.13
CA SER A 25 2.28 36.52 -4.98
C SER A 25 1.32 36.67 -6.18
N SER A 26 0.98 35.58 -6.85
CA SER A 26 -0.32 35.50 -7.54
C SER A 26 -0.99 34.15 -7.28
N SER A 27 -2.13 34.16 -6.59
CA SER A 27 -2.99 32.99 -6.50
C SER A 27 -3.42 32.58 -7.91
N PRO A 28 -3.45 31.28 -8.25
CA PRO A 28 -3.91 30.83 -9.55
C PRO A 28 -5.34 31.33 -9.81
N GLY A 29 -5.64 31.64 -11.07
CA GLY A 29 -6.97 32.11 -11.47
C GLY A 29 -8.05 31.07 -11.15
N VAL A 30 -9.26 31.53 -10.82
CA VAL A 30 -10.38 30.65 -10.41
C VAL A 30 -10.70 29.60 -11.48
N GLU A 31 -10.53 29.92 -12.76
CA GLU A 31 -10.75 28.98 -13.86
C GLU A 31 -9.73 27.83 -13.87
N ALA A 32 -8.46 28.12 -13.56
CA ALA A 32 -7.43 27.10 -13.44
C ALA A 32 -7.68 26.21 -12.21
N LEU A 33 -8.13 26.81 -11.11
CA LEU A 33 -8.51 26.10 -9.89
C LEU A 33 -9.69 25.15 -10.14
N VAL A 34 -10.75 25.62 -10.79
CA VAL A 34 -11.92 24.79 -11.11
C VAL A 34 -11.56 23.70 -12.12
N GLY A 35 -10.76 24.01 -13.14
CA GLY A 35 -10.27 23.02 -14.10
C GLY A 35 -9.49 21.89 -13.42
N TRP A 36 -8.62 22.24 -12.48
CA TRP A 36 -7.86 21.27 -11.70
C TRP A 36 -8.79 20.39 -10.84
N LEU A 37 -9.80 20.99 -10.19
CA LEU A 37 -10.75 20.26 -9.35
C LEU A 37 -11.65 19.29 -10.13
N LEU A 38 -11.98 19.62 -11.39
CA LEU A 38 -12.74 18.74 -12.27
C LEU A 38 -11.91 17.57 -12.79
N ASP A 39 -10.62 17.80 -13.04
CA ASP A 39 -9.69 16.74 -13.48
C ASP A 39 -9.32 15.79 -12.33
N HIS A 40 -9.41 16.28 -11.08
CA HIS A 40 -9.05 15.53 -9.87
C HIS A 40 -10.21 15.44 -8.83
N PRO A 41 -11.27 14.66 -9.10
CA PRO A 41 -12.42 14.53 -8.20
C PRO A 41 -12.16 13.72 -6.92
N ASP A 42 -11.14 12.85 -6.90
CA ASP A 42 -10.87 11.85 -5.85
C ASP A 42 -9.56 12.12 -5.05
N VAL A 43 -9.25 13.38 -4.74
CA VAL A 43 -8.17 13.68 -3.77
C VAL A 43 -8.64 13.28 -2.37
N GLN A 44 -8.46 12.01 -2.02
CA GLN A 44 -8.80 11.49 -0.71
C GLN A 44 -7.76 11.96 0.32
N VAL A 45 -8.06 13.07 0.99
CA VAL A 45 -7.33 13.48 2.19
C VAL A 45 -7.88 12.67 3.36
N THR A 46 -7.17 11.60 3.73
CA THR A 46 -7.46 10.78 4.91
C THR A 46 -7.60 11.67 6.15
N GLU A 47 -8.84 11.81 6.64
CA GLU A 47 -9.18 12.42 7.93
C GLU A 47 -8.68 11.49 9.04
N LEU A 48 -7.82 12.01 9.92
CA LEU A 48 -7.47 11.35 11.17
C LEU A 48 -8.68 11.43 12.09
N SER A 49 -9.36 10.31 12.31
CA SER A 49 -10.48 10.21 13.23
C SER A 49 -9.97 10.23 14.68
N ASP A 50 -10.20 11.37 15.31
CA ASP A 50 -10.23 11.63 16.73
C ASP A 50 -11.15 10.63 17.45
N PHE A 51 -10.61 9.87 18.42
CA PHE A 51 -11.41 9.12 19.39
C PHE A 51 -10.76 9.24 20.77
N GLU A 52 -11.13 10.30 21.48
CA GLU A 52 -11.21 10.30 22.93
C GLU A 52 -12.25 9.26 23.38
N THR A 53 -11.92 8.44 24.37
CA THR A 53 -12.79 8.20 25.53
C THR A 53 -12.06 7.38 26.58
N ALA A 54 -11.98 7.98 27.76
CA ALA A 54 -11.45 7.47 29.01
C ALA A 54 -12.38 6.42 29.67
N SER A 55 -11.83 5.83 30.74
CA SER A 55 -12.49 5.12 31.85
C SER A 55 -12.81 3.64 31.65
N GLU A 56 -12.65 2.76 32.63
CA GLU A 56 -12.16 2.81 34.01
C GLU A 56 -11.94 1.35 34.46
N GLU A 57 -10.93 1.16 35.32
CA GLU A 57 -10.69 0.10 36.31
C GLU A 57 -11.32 -1.31 36.15
N SER A 58 -10.45 -2.33 36.09
CA SER A 58 -10.62 -3.51 36.95
C SER A 58 -9.26 -4.15 37.24
N ASP A 59 -9.05 -4.35 38.53
CA ASP A 59 -7.82 -4.65 39.28
C ASP A 59 -7.54 -6.16 39.41
N GLU A 60 -6.34 -6.50 39.92
CA GLU A 60 -5.89 -7.81 40.48
C GLU A 60 -5.22 -8.82 39.47
N GLU A 61 -3.96 -9.28 39.55
CA GLU A 61 -2.83 -9.18 40.52
C GLU A 61 -1.44 -9.43 39.86
N VAL A 62 -0.45 -8.58 40.20
CA VAL A 62 0.91 -8.86 40.75
C VAL A 62 1.97 -9.75 40.02
N VAL A 63 2.93 -9.03 39.41
CA VAL A 63 4.42 -9.07 39.39
C VAL A 63 5.26 -10.29 38.91
N GLU A 64 6.12 -10.07 37.90
CA GLU A 64 7.58 -9.90 38.07
C GLU A 64 8.15 -8.98 36.97
N GLU A 65 9.32 -8.40 37.26
CA GLU A 65 9.81 -7.06 36.93
C GLU A 65 11.02 -7.07 35.95
N VAL A 66 11.07 -6.06 35.05
CA VAL A 66 12.21 -5.42 34.30
C VAL A 66 13.08 -6.28 33.34
N GLU A 67 13.52 -5.84 32.14
CA GLU A 67 13.93 -4.52 31.64
C GLU A 67 13.53 -4.25 30.17
N GLU A 68 13.31 -2.96 29.93
CA GLU A 68 13.37 -2.12 28.73
C GLU A 68 14.15 -2.62 27.48
N ILE A 69 13.45 -2.62 26.33
CA ILE A 69 13.99 -2.05 25.09
C ILE A 69 12.85 -1.61 24.17
N GLU A 70 12.77 -0.31 23.96
CA GLU A 70 12.15 0.35 22.83
C GLU A 70 12.56 -0.33 21.51
N THR A 71 11.61 -0.72 20.67
CA THR A 71 11.81 -0.60 19.22
C THR A 71 10.47 -0.48 18.53
N VAL A 72 10.10 0.78 18.33
CA VAL A 72 9.68 1.31 17.03
C VAL A 72 8.84 0.34 16.19
N TYR A 73 7.52 0.44 16.34
CA TYR A 73 6.61 0.48 15.20
C TYR A 73 7.13 1.36 14.04
N PRO A 74 7.34 0.84 12.83
CA PRO A 74 6.93 1.56 11.65
C PRO A 74 5.53 1.04 11.32
N ASP A 75 4.46 1.80 11.58
CA ASP A 75 4.09 2.92 10.70
C ASP A 75 4.87 2.91 9.39
N SER A 76 4.27 2.30 8.39
CA SER A 76 4.61 2.52 6.99
C SER A 76 3.26 2.44 6.29
N GLY A 77 2.52 3.54 6.22
CA GLY A 77 3.01 4.79 5.65
C GLY A 77 2.84 4.64 4.16
N GLY A 78 1.78 5.28 3.66
CA GLY A 78 1.39 5.24 2.26
C GLY A 78 2.55 5.61 1.34
N ALA A 79 2.68 4.84 0.28
CA ALA A 79 3.50 5.17 -0.86
C ALA A 79 2.84 4.55 -2.09
N VAL A 80 1.79 5.20 -2.63
CA VAL A 80 1.47 5.05 -4.06
C VAL A 80 2.54 5.77 -4.85
N VAL A 81 3.71 5.14 -4.87
CA VAL A 81 4.77 5.41 -5.82
C VAL A 81 4.32 4.73 -7.10
N THR A 82 3.60 5.45 -7.96
CA THR A 82 3.61 5.11 -9.38
C THR A 82 4.88 5.69 -10.01
N GLU A 83 6.06 5.38 -9.42
CA GLU A 83 7.24 5.26 -10.28
C GLU A 83 7.01 4.03 -11.13
N SER A 84 7.41 4.09 -12.39
CA SER A 84 7.53 2.94 -13.27
C SER A 84 8.60 1.98 -12.71
N GLN A 85 8.33 1.38 -11.55
CA GLN A 85 9.21 0.47 -10.85
C GLN A 85 9.28 -0.80 -11.68
N THR A 86 10.43 -0.99 -12.31
CA THR A 86 10.70 -2.22 -13.04
C THR A 86 11.18 -3.26 -12.03
N TYR A 87 10.29 -4.18 -11.65
CA TYR A 87 10.64 -5.27 -10.75
C TYR A 87 11.56 -6.29 -11.43
N LYS A 88 12.54 -6.79 -10.66
CA LYS A 88 13.43 -7.88 -11.08
C LYS A 88 12.65 -9.19 -11.22
N LYS A 89 13.05 -10.02 -12.20
CA LYS A 89 12.47 -11.33 -12.47
C LYS A 89 13.27 -12.43 -11.81
N ARG A 90 12.71 -13.64 -11.75
CA ARG A 90 13.38 -14.82 -11.16
C ARG A 90 14.77 -15.08 -11.76
N ALA A 91 14.96 -14.81 -13.05
CA ALA A 91 16.21 -15.01 -13.79
C ALA A 91 17.34 -14.05 -13.36
N ASP A 92 17.03 -12.95 -12.68
CA ASP A 92 18.01 -11.99 -12.18
C ASP A 92 18.69 -12.45 -10.87
N PHE A 93 18.29 -13.61 -10.32
CA PHE A 93 18.76 -14.13 -9.04
C PHE A 93 19.38 -15.52 -9.19
N LEU A 94 20.50 -15.74 -8.51
CA LEU A 94 21.24 -17.00 -8.52
C LEU A 94 20.53 -18.10 -7.69
N SER A 95 19.84 -17.72 -6.61
CA SER A 95 19.17 -18.65 -5.68
C SER A 95 17.67 -18.40 -5.58
N ASN A 96 16.89 -19.42 -5.20
CA ASN A 96 15.45 -19.26 -4.95
C ASN A 96 15.21 -18.42 -3.69
N ASP A 97 16.03 -18.60 -2.68
CA ASP A 97 15.97 -17.88 -1.42
C ASP A 97 16.21 -16.38 -1.61
N ASP A 98 17.23 -16.01 -2.40
CA ASP A 98 17.50 -14.60 -2.74
C ASP A 98 16.31 -13.94 -3.44
N TYR A 99 15.67 -14.67 -4.37
CA TYR A 99 14.47 -14.18 -5.04
C TYR A 99 13.28 -14.05 -4.08
N ALA A 100 13.07 -15.03 -3.20
CA ALA A 100 12.01 -14.98 -2.20
C ALA A 100 12.18 -13.80 -1.24
N VAL A 101 13.42 -13.52 -0.81
CA VAL A 101 13.77 -12.35 0.00
C VAL A 101 13.50 -11.06 -0.76
N TYR A 102 13.85 -10.98 -2.04
CA TYR A 102 13.51 -9.80 -2.84
C TYR A 102 11.99 -9.59 -2.93
N VAL A 103 11.22 -10.64 -3.22
CA VAL A 103 9.75 -10.53 -3.31
C VAL A 103 9.16 -10.12 -1.96
N ARG A 104 9.58 -10.72 -0.84
CA ARG A 104 9.03 -10.40 0.50
C ARG A 104 9.23 -8.92 0.87
N GLU A 105 10.33 -8.32 0.45
CA GLU A 105 10.70 -6.94 0.79
C GLU A 105 9.99 -5.91 -0.09
N ASN A 106 9.61 -6.29 -1.31
CA ASN A 106 9.00 -5.39 -2.28
C ASN A 106 7.48 -5.57 -2.39
N ILE A 107 6.93 -6.73 -1.99
CA ILE A 107 5.51 -7.02 -2.09
C ILE A 107 4.68 -6.34 -0.99
N GLN A 108 3.53 -5.82 -1.38
CA GLN A 108 2.56 -5.17 -0.51
C GLN A 108 1.16 -5.66 -0.85
N VAL A 109 0.26 -5.59 0.15
CA VAL A 109 -1.16 -5.88 -0.07
C VAL A 109 -1.72 -4.84 -1.05
N GLY A 110 -2.48 -5.31 -2.04
CA GLY A 110 -3.08 -4.49 -3.08
C GLY A 110 -2.29 -4.46 -4.39
N MET A 111 -1.01 -4.86 -4.39
CA MET A 111 -0.19 -4.92 -5.60
C MET A 111 -0.67 -5.99 -6.58
N MET A 112 -0.39 -5.78 -7.87
CA MET A 112 -0.59 -6.80 -8.88
C MET A 112 0.63 -7.72 -8.97
N VAL A 113 0.38 -9.02 -9.09
CA VAL A 113 1.40 -10.03 -9.27
C VAL A 113 1.02 -11.03 -10.35
N ARG A 114 2.03 -11.72 -10.89
CA ARG A 114 1.87 -12.79 -11.86
C ARG A 114 2.45 -14.09 -11.34
N CYS A 115 1.76 -15.20 -11.57
CA CYS A 115 2.29 -16.53 -11.30
C CYS A 115 3.38 -16.85 -12.34
N CYS A 116 4.63 -17.01 -11.92
CA CYS A 116 5.76 -17.25 -12.83
C CYS A 116 5.95 -18.72 -13.18
N ARG A 117 5.19 -19.63 -12.55
CA ARG A 117 5.18 -21.07 -12.80
C ARG A 117 3.85 -21.65 -12.32
N THR A 118 3.28 -22.59 -13.09
CA THR A 118 2.06 -23.29 -12.68
C THR A 118 2.22 -23.94 -11.30
N TYR A 119 1.31 -23.59 -10.39
CA TYR A 119 1.27 -24.09 -9.01
C TYR A 119 -0.16 -24.53 -8.68
N GLU A 120 -0.36 -25.84 -8.53
CA GLU A 120 -1.66 -26.46 -8.26
C GLU A 120 -2.75 -25.99 -9.24
N GLU A 121 -3.68 -25.15 -8.77
CA GLU A 121 -4.80 -24.61 -9.54
C GLU A 121 -4.49 -23.25 -10.20
N VAL A 122 -3.34 -22.64 -9.90
CA VAL A 122 -2.89 -21.37 -10.48
C VAL A 122 -1.98 -21.64 -11.66
N CYS A 123 -2.42 -21.26 -12.86
CA CYS A 123 -1.65 -21.44 -14.08
C CYS A 123 -0.48 -20.45 -14.18
N GLU A 124 0.62 -20.86 -14.83
CA GLU A 124 1.66 -19.93 -15.23
C GLU A 124 1.08 -18.79 -16.07
N GLY A 125 1.50 -17.56 -15.76
CA GLY A 125 1.00 -16.35 -16.40
C GLY A 125 -0.30 -15.81 -15.80
N ASP A 126 -0.93 -16.51 -14.86
CA ASP A 126 -2.11 -15.97 -14.16
C ASP A 126 -1.74 -14.74 -13.35
N VAL A 127 -2.61 -13.74 -13.38
CA VAL A 127 -2.41 -12.45 -12.72
C VAL A 127 -3.37 -12.36 -11.56
N GLY A 128 -2.89 -11.92 -10.41
CA GLY A 128 -3.69 -11.77 -9.21
C GLY A 128 -3.38 -10.51 -8.44
N LYS A 129 -4.36 -10.03 -7.69
CA LYS A 129 -4.19 -8.92 -6.74
C LYS A 129 -3.84 -9.48 -5.37
N VAL A 130 -2.78 -9.00 -4.73
CA VAL A 130 -2.41 -9.43 -3.38
C VAL A 130 -3.48 -8.98 -2.39
N ILE A 131 -4.04 -9.92 -1.64
CA ILE A 131 -5.08 -9.67 -0.63
C ILE A 131 -4.51 -9.80 0.78
N LYS A 132 -3.55 -10.72 0.99
CA LYS A 132 -2.93 -10.96 2.30
C LYS A 132 -1.48 -11.42 2.15
N LEU A 133 -0.65 -11.08 3.12
CA LEU A 133 0.74 -11.52 3.24
C LEU A 133 0.94 -12.20 4.59
N ASP A 134 1.66 -13.32 4.58
CA ASP A 134 2.18 -13.99 5.77
C ASP A 134 3.68 -13.71 5.87
N ARG A 135 4.07 -12.96 6.91
CA ARG A 135 5.46 -12.57 7.18
C ARG A 135 6.06 -13.34 8.36
N ASP A 136 5.22 -13.98 9.15
CA ASP A 136 5.62 -14.79 10.31
C ASP A 136 6.37 -16.06 9.88
N GLY A 137 6.20 -16.49 8.63
CA GLY A 137 6.91 -17.66 8.09
C GLY A 137 6.48 -18.96 8.78
N LEU A 138 5.35 -18.92 9.51
CA LEU A 138 4.76 -20.07 10.17
C LEU A 138 4.18 -21.05 9.15
N HIS A 139 3.77 -20.53 7.99
CA HIS A 139 3.25 -21.29 6.88
C HIS A 139 4.25 -21.41 5.74
N ASP A 140 4.17 -22.53 5.02
CA ASP A 140 4.91 -22.76 3.78
C ASP A 140 4.49 -21.83 2.64
N LEU A 141 3.40 -21.07 2.81
CA LEU A 141 2.80 -20.17 1.83
C LEU A 141 2.84 -18.75 2.37
N ASN A 142 3.11 -17.78 1.50
CA ASN A 142 3.47 -16.43 1.94
C ASN A 142 2.52 -15.35 1.41
N VAL A 143 1.87 -15.60 0.28
CA VAL A 143 1.05 -14.59 -0.42
C VAL A 143 -0.30 -15.17 -0.77
N GLN A 144 -1.37 -14.51 -0.33
CA GLN A 144 -2.73 -14.78 -0.81
C GLN A 144 -3.09 -13.75 -1.87
N CYS A 145 -3.38 -14.22 -3.08
CA CYS A 145 -3.85 -13.36 -4.17
C CYS A 145 -5.23 -13.76 -4.63
N ASP A 146 -6.02 -12.79 -5.10
CA ASP A 146 -7.22 -13.03 -5.88
C ASP A 146 -6.84 -13.20 -7.35
N TRP A 147 -6.86 -14.44 -7.83
CA TRP A 147 -6.35 -14.83 -9.14
C TRP A 147 -7.44 -14.74 -10.20
N GLN A 148 -7.12 -14.07 -11.31
CA GLN A 148 -8.10 -13.74 -12.34
C GLN A 148 -8.54 -14.95 -13.17
N GLN A 149 -7.61 -15.81 -13.61
CA GLN A 149 -7.98 -17.00 -14.40
C GLN A 149 -8.54 -18.12 -13.53
N LYS A 150 -7.99 -18.33 -12.33
CA LYS A 150 -8.54 -19.29 -11.37
C LYS A 150 -9.95 -18.91 -10.90
N GLY A 151 -10.24 -17.61 -10.74
CA GLY A 151 -11.53 -17.11 -10.25
C GLY A 151 -11.68 -17.24 -8.73
N GLY A 152 -10.75 -16.66 -7.98
CA GLY A 152 -10.84 -16.54 -6.52
C GLY A 152 -9.49 -16.49 -5.82
N THR A 153 -9.52 -16.43 -4.48
CA THR A 153 -8.29 -16.31 -3.70
C THR A 153 -7.53 -17.62 -3.55
N TYR A 154 -6.20 -17.58 -3.66
CA TYR A 154 -5.34 -18.73 -3.43
C TYR A 154 -3.98 -18.33 -2.87
N TRP A 155 -3.43 -19.19 -2.01
CA TRP A 155 -2.14 -18.99 -1.36
C TRP A 155 -0.99 -19.59 -2.18
N VAL A 156 0.09 -18.84 -2.33
CA VAL A 156 1.30 -19.26 -3.05
C VAL A 156 2.57 -18.83 -2.31
N ARG A 157 3.69 -19.43 -2.70
CA ARG A 157 5.02 -19.07 -2.21
C ARG A 157 5.59 -17.87 -2.94
N TYR A 158 6.46 -17.10 -2.28
CA TYR A 158 7.18 -15.99 -2.93
C TYR A 158 7.91 -16.41 -4.21
N ILE A 159 8.48 -17.62 -4.23
CA ILE A 159 9.23 -18.13 -5.39
C ILE A 159 8.37 -18.31 -6.66
N ASN A 160 7.04 -18.41 -6.51
CA ASN A 160 6.10 -18.63 -7.61
C ASN A 160 5.44 -17.31 -8.07
N VAL A 161 5.83 -16.18 -7.50
CA VAL A 161 5.19 -14.88 -7.69
C VAL A 161 6.17 -13.88 -8.29
N GLU A 162 5.76 -13.21 -9.36
CA GLU A 162 6.46 -12.10 -9.98
C GLU A 162 5.69 -10.79 -9.78
N LEU A 163 6.38 -9.73 -9.34
CA LEU A 163 5.78 -8.44 -9.03
C LEU A 163 5.48 -7.65 -10.31
N LEU A 164 4.29 -7.07 -10.41
CA LEU A 164 3.88 -6.21 -11.53
C LEU A 164 3.70 -4.73 -11.12
N GLY A 165 3.36 -4.48 -9.86
CA GLY A 165 3.05 -3.13 -9.34
C GLY A 165 1.61 -3.03 -8.87
#